data_AF-A0A5B6YG37-F1
#
_entry.id   AF-A0A5B6YG37-F1
#
_cell.length_a   1.000
_cell.length_b   1.000
_cell.length_c   1.000
_cell.angle_alpha   90.00
_cell.angle_beta   90.00
_cell.angle_gamma   90.00
#
_symmetry.space_group_name_H-M   'P 1'
#
loop_
_entity.id
_entity.type
_entity.pdbx_description
1 polymer ?
#
loop_
_entity_poly.entity_id
_entity_poly.type
_entity_poly.pdbx_seq_one_letter_code
_entity_poly.pdbx_strand_id
1 'polypeptide(L)' 'YLPTGPELSQSAQLYDISGEKMKLLLDFPTIGEPHYAEAIPAELVMKNSQKIYKIEDNTNPFVAKGDNFARV' A
#
# COMPACT_ATOMS: atom_id res chain seq x y z
N TYR A 1 -11.23 -17.99 -7.41
CA TYR A 1 -10.52 -17.24 -8.47
C TYR A 1 -10.22 -18.15 -9.64
N LEU A 2 -9.87 -17.57 -10.81
CA LEU A 2 -9.30 -18.39 -11.89
C LEU A 2 -8.02 -19.08 -11.38
N PRO A 3 -7.73 -20.32 -11.80
CA PRO A 3 -6.53 -21.02 -11.39
C PRO A 3 -5.27 -20.32 -11.94
N THR A 4 -4.31 -20.02 -11.08
CA THR A 4 -3.07 -19.26 -11.41
C THR A 4 -1.80 -20.10 -11.34
N GLY A 5 -1.93 -21.44 -11.25
CA GLY A 5 -0.80 -22.35 -11.08
C GLY A 5 -0.76 -22.96 -9.67
N PRO A 6 0.38 -23.57 -9.29
CA PRO A 6 0.51 -24.27 -8.00
C PRO A 6 0.47 -23.35 -6.77
N GLU A 7 0.89 -22.10 -6.93
CA GLU A 7 0.83 -21.10 -5.88
C GLU A 7 -0.57 -20.47 -5.84
N LEU A 8 -1.26 -20.65 -4.71
CA LEU A 8 -2.61 -20.17 -4.50
C LEU A 8 -2.61 -18.78 -3.87
N SER A 9 -3.42 -17.86 -4.41
CA SER A 9 -3.75 -16.61 -3.73
C SER A 9 -4.74 -16.86 -2.59
N GLN A 10 -4.53 -16.21 -1.44
CA GLN A 10 -5.43 -16.29 -0.29
C GLN A 10 -6.60 -15.32 -0.45
N SER A 11 -7.81 -15.76 -0.12
CA SER A 11 -9.01 -14.91 -0.19
C SER A 11 -9.01 -13.94 1.00
N ALA A 12 -9.12 -12.64 0.70
CA ALA A 12 -9.47 -11.62 1.67
C ALA A 12 -10.88 -11.12 1.35
N GLN A 13 -11.75 -11.12 2.35
CA GLN A 13 -13.17 -10.84 2.18
C GLN A 13 -13.56 -9.58 2.97
N LEU A 14 -14.13 -8.60 2.26
CA LEU A 14 -14.69 -7.41 2.87
C LEU A 14 -16.18 -7.62 3.14
N TYR A 15 -16.55 -7.53 4.41
CA TYR A 15 -17.92 -7.62 4.87
C TYR A 15 -18.43 -6.26 5.37
N ASP A 16 -19.61 -5.86 4.92
CA ASP A 16 -20.37 -4.76 5.53
C ASP A 16 -21.09 -5.28 6.77
N ILE A 17 -20.82 -4.65 7.91
CA ILE A 17 -21.43 -4.94 9.21
C ILE A 17 -22.23 -3.75 9.76
N SER A 18 -22.54 -2.74 8.92
CA SER A 18 -23.26 -1.53 9.34
C SER A 18 -24.76 -1.73 9.59
N GLY A 19 -25.36 -2.80 9.06
CA GLY A 19 -26.77 -3.14 9.21
C GLY A 19 -27.02 -4.35 10.11
N GLU A 20 -28.27 -4.82 10.15
CA GLU A 20 -28.67 -5.97 10.99
C GLU A 20 -28.08 -7.32 10.55
N LYS A 21 -27.69 -7.43 9.28
CA LYS A 21 -27.10 -8.65 8.71
C LYS A 21 -25.82 -8.30 7.99
N MET A 22 -24.78 -9.08 8.27
CA MET A 22 -23.51 -9.02 7.57
C MET A 22 -23.70 -9.30 6.08
N LYS A 23 -23.06 -8.51 5.22
CA LYS A 23 -23.09 -8.67 3.76
C LYS A 23 -21.68 -8.78 3.21
N LEU A 24 -21.38 -9.85 2.48
CA LEU A 24 -20.15 -9.92 1.69
C LEU A 24 -20.22 -8.86 0.58
N LEU A 25 -19.30 -7.90 0.60
CA LEU A 25 -19.20 -6.85 -0.43
C LEU A 25 -18.20 -7.21 -1.51
N LEU A 26 -17.05 -7.77 -1.11
CA LEU A 26 -15.93 -8.02 -2.00
C LEU A 26 -15.15 -9.24 -1.52
N ASP A 27 -14.75 -10.07 -2.48
CA ASP A 27 -13.76 -11.13 -2.30
C ASP A 27 -12.60 -10.81 -3.24
N PHE A 28 -11.39 -10.60 -2.69
CA PHE A 28 -10.21 -10.25 -3.48
C PHE A 28 -8.99 -11.11 -3.12
N PRO A 29 -8.13 -11.44 -4.12
CA PRO A 29 -6.97 -12.29 -3.90
C PRO A 29 -5.83 -11.53 -3.21
N THR A 30 -5.14 -12.20 -2.30
CA THR A 30 -3.93 -11.72 -1.61
C THR A 30 -2.78 -12.72 -1.79
N ILE A 31 -1.55 -12.24 -1.69
CA ILE A 31 -0.32 -13.04 -1.87
C ILE A 31 0.39 -13.14 -0.51
N GLY A 32 1.04 -14.28 -0.24
CA GLY A 32 1.94 -14.43 0.91
C GLY A 32 1.27 -14.71 2.26
N GLU A 33 0.00 -15.13 2.27
CA GLU A 33 -0.74 -15.55 3.47
C GLU A 33 -0.72 -14.51 4.60
N PRO A 34 -1.35 -13.32 4.40
CA PRO A 34 -1.40 -12.31 5.44
C PRO A 34 -2.13 -12.84 6.69
N HIS A 35 -1.46 -12.79 7.85
CA HIS A 35 -2.00 -13.31 9.12
C HIS A 35 -2.83 -12.29 9.91
N TYR A 36 -2.58 -11.00 9.71
CA TYR A 36 -3.24 -9.91 10.41
C TYR A 36 -3.56 -8.75 9.46
N ALA A 37 -4.64 -8.04 9.74
CA ALA A 37 -5.02 -6.82 9.06
C ALA A 37 -5.52 -5.80 10.07
N GLU A 38 -5.21 -4.53 9.84
CA GLU A 38 -5.67 -3.41 10.65
C GLU A 38 -6.21 -2.31 9.74
N ALA A 39 -7.23 -1.59 10.20
CA ALA A 39 -7.81 -0.47 9.50
C ALA A 39 -7.81 0.75 10.42
N ILE A 40 -7.42 1.90 9.88
CA ILE A 40 -7.45 3.18 10.57
C ILE A 40 -8.07 4.26 9.67
N PRO A 41 -8.74 5.28 10.23
CA PRO A 41 -9.24 6.40 9.44
C PRO A 41 -8.12 7.10 8.66
N ALA A 42 -8.34 7.29 7.36
CA ALA A 42 -7.35 7.90 6.46
C ALA A 42 -6.89 9.30 6.93
N GLU A 43 -7.79 10.07 7.55
CA GLU A 43 -7.51 11.41 8.05
C GLU A 43 -6.41 11.49 9.13
N LEU A 44 -6.14 10.38 9.82
CA LEU A 44 -5.09 10.29 10.83
C LEU A 44 -3.69 10.18 10.21
N VAL A 45 -3.58 9.63 9.00
CA VAL A 45 -2.30 9.39 8.32
C VAL A 45 -2.06 10.39 7.19
N MET A 46 -3.10 10.71 6.42
CA MET A 46 -2.98 11.46 5.16
C MET A 46 -2.32 12.83 5.35
N LYS A 47 -2.58 13.50 6.48
CA LYS A 47 -2.00 14.81 6.81
C LYS A 47 -0.48 14.76 7.04
N ASN A 48 0.03 13.59 7.42
CA ASN A 48 1.43 13.34 7.75
C ASN A 48 2.20 12.64 6.61
N SER A 49 1.55 12.40 5.47
CA SER A 49 2.17 11.69 4.35
C SER A 49 3.14 12.60 3.60
N GLN A 50 4.43 12.24 3.60
CA GLN A 50 5.46 12.95 2.86
C GLN A 50 5.27 12.74 1.36
N LYS A 51 4.87 13.78 0.63
CA LYS A 51 4.60 13.69 -0.82
C LYS A 51 5.85 13.90 -1.69
N ILE A 52 6.73 14.78 -1.24
CA ILE A 52 7.92 15.20 -1.98
C ILE A 52 9.10 15.10 -1.04
N TYR A 53 10.07 14.26 -1.36
CA TYR A 53 11.34 14.27 -0.63
C TYR A 53 12.16 15.46 -1.09
N LYS A 54 12.65 16.26 -0.13
CA LYS A 54 13.54 17.39 -0.38
C LYS A 54 14.86 16.88 -0.93
N ILE A 55 15.29 17.41 -2.07
CA ILE A 55 16.55 17.00 -2.70
C ILE A 55 17.75 17.42 -1.85
N GLU A 56 17.59 18.46 -1.04
CA GLU A 56 18.60 18.97 -0.11
C GLU A 56 18.96 17.93 0.95
N ASP A 57 17.99 17.11 1.37
CA ASP A 57 18.12 16.08 2.40
C ASP A 57 18.76 14.78 1.88
N ASN A 58 18.96 14.65 0.56
CA ASN A 58 19.58 13.47 -0.03
C ASN A 58 21.10 13.47 0.22
N THR A 59 21.56 12.49 1.01
CA THR A 59 22.97 12.28 1.40
C THR A 59 23.66 11.16 0.61
N ASN A 60 23.02 10.65 -0.46
CA ASN A 60 23.63 9.61 -1.28
C ASN A 60 24.97 10.09 -1.87
N PRO A 61 26.05 9.28 -1.86
CA PRO A 61 27.37 9.67 -2.37
C PRO A 61 27.39 10.15 -3.82
N PHE A 62 26.39 9.76 -4.62
CA PHE A 62 26.28 10.10 -6.04
C PHE A 62 25.11 11.04 -6.35
N VAL A 63 24.59 11.77 -5.36
CA VAL A 63 23.48 12.70 -5.57
C VAL A 63 23.85 13.85 -6.51
N ALA A 64 22.99 14.15 -7.47
CA ALA A 64 23.01 15.40 -8.24
C ALA A 64 21.89 16.31 -7.72
N LYS A 65 22.24 17.36 -6.97
CA LYS A 65 21.27 18.31 -6.38
C LYS A 65 20.79 19.37 -7.39
N GLY A 66 20.33 18.90 -8.55
CA GLY A 66 19.92 19.71 -9.69
C GLY A 66 20.91 19.72 -10.85
N ASP A 67 20.51 20.35 -11.95
CA ASP A 67 21.18 20.25 -13.27
C ASP A 67 22.66 20.66 -13.23
N ASN A 68 23.00 21.70 -12.45
CA ASN A 68 24.38 22.17 -12.29
C ASN A 68 25.32 21.15 -11.62
N PHE A 69 24.77 20.15 -10.94
CA PHE A 69 25.52 19.09 -10.26
C PHE A 69 25.44 17.76 -11.02
N ALA A 70 24.75 17.72 -12.16
CA ALA A 70 24.71 16.57 -13.04
C ALA A 70 26.04 16.43 -13.78
N ARG A 71 26.55 15.20 -13.87
CA ARG A 71 27.71 14.88 -14.72
C ARG A 71 27.18 14.59 -16.13
N VAL A 72 27.03 15.65 -16.92
CA VAL A 72 26.70 15.59 -18.36
C VAL A 72 27.96 15.72 -19.21
#